data_AF-B9M3V1-F1
#
_entry.id   AF-B9M3V1-F1
#
_cell.length_a   1.000
_cell.length_b   1.000
_cell.length_c   1.000
_cell.angle_alpha   90.00
_cell.angle_beta   90.00
_cell.angle_gamma   90.00
#
_symmetry.space_group_name_H-M   'P 1'
#
loop_
_entity.id
_entity.type
_entity.pdbx_description
1 polymer ?
#
loop_
_entity_poly.entity_id
_entity_poly.type
_entity_poly.pdbx_seq_one_letter_code
_entity_poly.pdbx_strand_id
1 'polypeptide(L)'
;MEQFTDKQKKDLKVLITFVSFYCRARHGKNAEQSPLALPMELVSAFKRNAHLCGECAGLVAYAIEKRRRCPLDPKPSCKKCPVHCYSKEYRARIREVMAFSGKRMIMRGRLDLLWHYLF
;
A
#
# COMPACT_ATOMS: atom_id res chain seq x y z
N MET A 1 -12.72 -14.21 12.71
CA MET A 1 -12.16 -12.99 12.07
C MET A 1 -10.87 -13.41 11.40
N GLU A 2 -10.82 -13.49 10.06
CA GLU A 2 -9.61 -13.90 9.34
C GLU A 2 -8.52 -12.84 9.52
N GLN A 3 -7.56 -13.11 10.40
CA GLN A 3 -6.45 -12.22 10.72
C GLN A 3 -5.44 -12.20 9.57
N PHE A 4 -4.89 -11.03 9.25
CA PHE A 4 -3.78 -10.93 8.30
C PHE A 4 -2.51 -11.61 8.87
N THR A 5 -1.81 -12.37 8.03
CA THR A 5 -0.50 -12.94 8.44
C THR A 5 0.56 -11.84 8.56
N ASP A 6 1.65 -12.07 9.31
CA ASP A 6 2.69 -11.04 9.50
C ASP A 6 3.35 -10.60 8.20
N LYS A 7 3.50 -11.53 7.25
CA LYS A 7 3.96 -11.22 5.90
C LYS A 7 3.00 -10.26 5.18
N GLN A 8 1.69 -10.50 5.30
CA GLN A 8 0.68 -9.64 4.70
C GLN A 8 0.63 -8.26 5.35
N LYS A 9 0.80 -8.19 6.68
CA LYS A 9 0.91 -6.92 7.41
C LYS A 9 2.12 -6.12 6.96
N LYS A 10 3.28 -6.77 6.76
CA LYS A 10 4.49 -6.13 6.18
C LYS A 10 4.23 -5.61 4.77
N ASP A 11 3.66 -6.43 3.87
CA ASP A 11 3.36 -6.03 2.50
C ASP A 11 2.41 -4.82 2.44
N LEU A 12 1.32 -4.84 3.23
CA LEU A 12 0.39 -3.72 3.35
C LEU A 12 1.06 -2.48 3.94
N LYS A 13 2.00 -2.67 4.87
CA LYS A 13 2.78 -1.57 5.44
C LYS A 13 3.64 -0.87 4.38
N VAL A 14 4.31 -1.63 3.52
CA VAL A 14 5.07 -1.07 2.40
C VAL A 14 4.15 -0.30 1.46
N LEU A 15 3.03 -0.92 1.07
CA LEU A 15 2.06 -0.32 0.16
C LEU A 15 1.59 1.05 0.66
N ILE A 16 1.08 1.13 1.90
CA ILE A 16 0.55 2.38 2.46
C ILE A 16 1.65 3.42 2.62
N THR A 17 2.87 3.02 3.00
CA THR A 17 4.02 3.94 3.10
C THR A 17 4.32 4.58 1.74
N PHE A 18 4.34 3.77 0.67
CA PHE A 18 4.61 4.24 -0.68
C PHE A 18 3.46 5.09 -1.23
N VAL A 19 2.21 4.74 -0.92
CA VAL A 19 1.03 5.56 -1.27
C VAL A 19 1.09 6.90 -0.54
N SER A 20 1.50 6.94 0.73
CA SER A 20 1.67 8.20 1.46
C SER A 20 2.73 9.10 0.84
N PHE A 21 3.87 8.54 0.44
CA PHE A 21 4.89 9.29 -0.28
C PHE A 21 4.38 9.80 -1.63
N TYR A 22 3.70 8.95 -2.41
CA TYR A 22 3.12 9.32 -3.69
C TYR A 22 2.09 10.43 -3.54
N CYS A 23 1.15 10.28 -2.60
CA CYS A 23 0.11 11.26 -2.30
C CYS A 23 0.73 12.63 -2.00
N ARG A 24 1.69 12.68 -1.07
CA ARG A 24 2.36 13.93 -0.70
C ARG A 24 3.14 14.57 -1.84
N ALA A 25 3.77 13.75 -2.68
CA ALA A 25 4.63 14.22 -3.77
C ALA A 25 3.87 14.64 -5.02
N ARG A 26 2.75 13.99 -5.33
CA ARG A 26 1.96 14.20 -6.55
C ARG A 26 0.79 15.16 -6.34
N HIS A 27 0.11 15.06 -5.20
CA HIS A 27 -1.11 15.83 -4.94
C HIS A 27 -0.85 17.07 -4.06
N GLY A 28 0.27 17.12 -3.32
CA GLY A 28 0.68 18.32 -2.57
C GLY A 28 -0.43 18.90 -1.66
N LYS A 29 -0.35 20.20 -1.32
CA LYS A 29 -1.36 20.92 -0.50
C LYS A 29 -2.74 21.06 -1.17
N ASN A 30 -2.93 20.55 -2.39
CA ASN A 30 -4.13 20.79 -3.21
C ASN A 30 -5.27 19.78 -2.97
N ALA A 31 -5.04 18.75 -2.17
CA ALA A 31 -6.07 17.78 -1.82
C ALA A 31 -6.30 17.78 -0.30
N GLU A 32 -7.57 17.79 0.13
CA GLU A 32 -7.92 17.58 1.54
C GLU A 32 -7.42 16.20 1.97
N GLN A 33 -6.37 16.19 2.78
CA GLN A 33 -5.78 14.96 3.31
C GLN A 33 -6.39 14.65 4.67
N SER A 34 -7.21 13.62 4.72
CA SER A 34 -7.77 13.12 5.98
C SER A 34 -6.92 11.99 6.55
N PRO A 35 -6.99 11.75 7.87
CA PRO A 35 -6.41 10.54 8.46
C PRO A 35 -6.98 9.29 7.77
N LEU A 36 -6.09 8.38 7.37
CA LEU A 36 -6.49 7.10 6.80
C LEU A 36 -7.16 6.23 7.88
N ALA A 37 -8.43 5.86 7.66
CA ALA A 37 -9.12 4.89 8.49
C ALA A 37 -8.58 3.48 8.22
N LEU A 38 -7.77 2.96 9.16
CA LEU A 38 -7.21 1.60 9.09
C LEU A 38 -7.95 0.66 10.05
N PRO A 39 -8.12 -0.63 9.68
CA PRO A 39 -8.54 -1.66 10.62
C PRO A 39 -7.56 -1.76 11.81
N MET A 40 -8.08 -1.98 13.02
CA MET A 40 -7.27 -2.08 14.26
C MET A 40 -6.06 -3.02 14.13
N GLU A 41 -6.20 -4.12 13.39
CA GLU A 41 -5.13 -5.09 13.13
C GLU A 41 -3.92 -4.52 12.38
N LEU A 42 -4.11 -3.43 11.63
CA LEU A 42 -3.06 -2.73 10.86
C LEU A 42 -2.61 -1.45 11.56
N VAL A 43 -3.40 -0.89 12.47
CA VAL A 43 -3.04 0.30 13.25
C VAL A 43 -1.74 0.07 14.03
N SER A 44 -1.56 -1.09 14.66
CA SER A 44 -0.34 -1.43 15.40
C SER A 44 0.92 -1.48 14.51
N ALA A 45 0.76 -1.86 13.23
CA ALA A 45 1.86 -1.86 12.26
C ALA A 45 2.24 -0.44 11.81
N PHE A 46 1.32 0.52 11.94
CA PHE A 46 1.43 1.92 11.55
C PHE A 46 1.64 2.86 12.74
N LYS A 47 2.90 3.11 13.11
CA LYS A 47 3.26 4.07 14.17
C LYS A 47 2.89 5.53 13.89
N ARG A 48 2.56 5.90 12.65
CA ARG A 48 2.15 7.26 12.27
C ARG A 48 0.89 7.16 11.42
N ASN A 49 -0.14 7.91 11.80
CA ASN A 49 -1.35 8.05 11.00
C ASN A 49 -0.97 8.59 9.61
N ALA A 50 -1.20 7.79 8.57
CA ALA A 50 -0.97 8.22 7.21
C ALA A 50 -2.11 9.16 6.80
N HIS A 51 -1.77 10.39 6.41
CA HIS A 51 -2.73 11.32 5.82
C HIS A 51 -2.71 11.13 4.31
N LEU A 52 -3.87 10.86 3.72
CA LEU A 52 -4.04 10.58 2.29
C LEU A 52 -5.22 11.38 1.75
N CYS A 53 -5.17 11.77 0.46
CA CYS A 53 -6.34 12.27 -0.23
C CYS A 53 -7.37 11.15 -0.46
N GLY A 54 -8.62 11.51 -0.78
CA GLY A 54 -9.70 10.55 -1.00
C GLY A 54 -9.36 9.45 -2.01
N GLU A 55 -8.69 9.80 -3.11
CA GLU A 55 -8.26 8.81 -4.12
C GLU A 55 -7.22 7.82 -3.60
N CYS A 56 -6.20 8.31 -2.89
CA CYS A 56 -5.14 7.48 -2.33
C CYS A 56 -5.65 6.61 -1.17
N ALA A 57 -6.56 7.14 -0.35
CA ALA A 57 -7.24 6.39 0.69
C ALA A 57 -8.10 5.27 0.08
N GLY A 58 -8.85 5.55 -0.99
CA GLY A 58 -9.62 4.55 -1.73
C GLY A 58 -8.75 3.43 -2.31
N LEU A 59 -7.58 3.77 -2.85
CA LEU A 59 -6.62 2.77 -3.37
C LEU A 59 -6.16 1.79 -2.27
N VAL A 60 -5.85 2.32 -1.08
CA VAL A 60 -5.45 1.50 0.08
C VAL A 60 -6.60 0.65 0.58
N ALA A 61 -7.79 1.25 0.77
CA ALA A 61 -8.97 0.55 1.23
C ALA A 61 -9.31 -0.64 0.30
N TYR A 62 -9.26 -0.41 -1.00
CA TYR A 62 -9.45 -1.44 -2.01
C TYR A 62 -8.42 -2.57 -1.90
N ALA A 63 -7.14 -2.25 -1.67
CA ALA A 63 -6.10 -3.27 -1.49
C ALA A 63 -6.33 -4.13 -0.23
N ILE A 64 -6.70 -3.50 0.89
CA ILE A 64 -7.00 -4.18 2.15
C ILE A 64 -8.21 -5.09 1.97
N GLU A 65 -9.28 -4.59 1.36
CA GLU A 65 -10.52 -5.33 1.14
C GLU A 65 -10.31 -6.54 0.24
N LYS A 66 -9.58 -6.39 -0.87
CA LYS A 66 -9.24 -7.52 -1.75
C LYS A 66 -8.38 -8.57 -1.06
N ARG A 67 -7.47 -8.16 -0.17
CA ARG A 67 -6.67 -9.10 0.61
C ARG A 67 -7.54 -9.85 1.62
N ARG A 68 -8.48 -9.16 2.26
CA ARG A 68 -9.42 -9.74 3.22
C ARG A 68 -10.34 -10.77 2.57
N ARG A 69 -10.91 -10.45 1.40
CA ARG A 69 -11.86 -11.32 0.66
C ARG A 69 -11.20 -12.36 -0.24
N CYS A 70 -9.88 -12.56 -0.15
CA CYS A 70 -9.16 -13.50 -1.02
C CYS A 70 -9.55 -14.95 -0.67
N PRO A 71 -10.14 -15.74 -1.59
CA PRO A 71 -10.63 -17.09 -1.30
C PRO A 71 -9.54 -18.17 -1.31
N LEU A 72 -8.30 -17.82 -1.73
CA LEU A 72 -7.20 -18.78 -1.84
C LEU A 72 -6.54 -19.04 -0.50
N ASP A 73 -6.26 -20.30 -0.16
CA ASP A 73 -5.47 -20.71 1.00
C ASP A 73 -4.47 -21.82 0.60
N PRO A 74 -3.13 -21.63 0.75
CA PRO A 74 -2.44 -20.45 1.30
C PRO A 74 -2.53 -19.23 0.39
N LYS A 75 -2.86 -18.06 0.96
CA LYS A 75 -3.00 -16.78 0.24
C LYS A 75 -1.68 -16.36 -0.43
N PRO A 76 -1.50 -16.52 -1.78
CA PRO A 76 -0.24 -16.14 -2.43
C PRO A 76 -0.07 -14.62 -2.44
N SER A 77 1.14 -14.13 -2.76
CA SER A 77 1.31 -12.70 -3.06
C SER A 77 0.42 -12.31 -4.25
N CYS A 78 -0.22 -11.13 -4.21
CA CYS A 78 -1.11 -10.67 -5.29
C CYS A 78 -0.42 -10.66 -6.66
N LYS A 79 0.92 -10.49 -6.70
CA LYS A 79 1.73 -10.55 -7.92
C LYS A 79 1.75 -11.96 -8.54
N LYS A 80 1.76 -13.00 -7.71
CA LYS A 80 1.81 -14.42 -8.11
C LYS A 80 0.43 -15.11 -8.01
N CYS A 81 -0.64 -14.35 -7.82
CA CYS A 81 -1.98 -14.89 -7.64
C CYS A 81 -2.55 -15.35 -8.99
N PRO A 82 -3.01 -16.62 -9.14
CA PRO A 82 -3.50 -17.14 -10.42
C PRO A 82 -4.80 -16.47 -10.88
N VAL A 83 -5.65 -16.03 -9.94
CA VAL A 83 -6.98 -15.46 -10.24
C VAL A 83 -6.90 -13.99 -10.67
N HIS A 84 -5.84 -13.27 -10.27
CA HIS A 84 -5.67 -11.84 -10.54
C HIS A 84 -6.94 -10.99 -10.36
N CYS A 85 -7.61 -11.12 -9.21
CA CYS A 85 -8.86 -10.43 -8.84
C CYS A 85 -8.77 -8.89 -8.69
N TYR A 86 -7.62 -8.31 -9.02
CA TYR A 86 -7.35 -6.87 -8.94
C TYR A 86 -7.75 -6.21 -10.26
N SER A 87 -8.58 -5.16 -10.23
CA SER A 87 -8.96 -4.47 -11.46
C SER A 87 -7.72 -3.94 -12.19
N LYS A 88 -7.77 -3.90 -13.52
CA LYS A 88 -6.66 -3.43 -14.36
C LYS A 88 -6.25 -2.01 -14.00
N GLU A 89 -7.23 -1.14 -13.72
CA GLU A 89 -7.03 0.25 -13.33
C GLU A 89 -6.32 0.38 -11.98
N TYR A 90 -6.83 -0.28 -10.93
CA TYR A 90 -6.19 -0.24 -9.62
C TYR A 90 -4.78 -0.88 -9.66
N ARG A 91 -4.57 -1.90 -10.49
CA ARG A 91 -3.25 -2.52 -10.68
C ARG A 91 -2.27 -1.59 -11.38
N ALA A 92 -2.74 -0.81 -12.35
CA ALA A 92 -1.93 0.21 -13.01
C ALA A 92 -1.55 1.32 -12.01
N ARG A 93 -2.51 1.81 -11.22
CA ARG A 93 -2.26 2.80 -10.15
C ARG A 93 -1.24 2.31 -9.13
N ILE A 94 -1.37 1.08 -8.63
CA ILE A 94 -0.37 0.52 -7.70
C ILE A 94 1.02 0.47 -8.36
N ARG A 95 1.11 0.00 -9.60
CA ARG A 95 2.40 -0.04 -10.31
C ARG A 95 3.00 1.35 -10.46
N GLU A 96 2.20 2.35 -10.80
CA GLU A 96 2.62 3.73 -10.88
C GLU A 96 3.13 4.26 -9.54
N VAL A 97 2.38 4.03 -8.46
CA VAL A 97 2.77 4.42 -7.09
C VAL A 97 4.09 3.75 -6.69
N MET A 98 4.23 2.44 -6.92
CA MET A 98 5.45 1.70 -6.62
C MET A 98 6.65 2.23 -7.42
N ALA A 99 6.49 2.43 -8.73
CA ALA A 99 7.55 2.91 -9.61
C ALA A 99 7.98 4.34 -9.27
N PHE A 100 7.01 5.22 -9.02
CA PHE A 100 7.28 6.62 -8.66
C PHE A 100 7.98 6.72 -7.29
N SER A 101 7.42 6.07 -6.27
CA SER A 101 7.97 6.11 -4.91
C SER A 101 9.36 5.45 -4.86
N GLY A 102 9.54 4.33 -5.57
CA GLY A 102 10.84 3.66 -5.70
C GLY A 102 11.88 4.56 -6.36
N LYS A 103 11.59 5.11 -7.56
CA LYS A 103 12.50 6.01 -8.27
C LYS A 103 12.89 7.22 -7.41
N ARG A 104 11.93 7.80 -6.69
CA ARG A 104 12.17 8.97 -5.83
C ARG A 104 13.03 8.64 -4.61
N MET A 105 12.90 7.45 -4.03
CA MET A 105 13.76 6.99 -2.94
C MET A 105 15.20 6.79 -3.41
N ILE A 106 15.40 6.21 -4.60
CA ILE A 106 16.71 6.10 -5.26
C ILE A 106 17.31 7.50 -5.46
N MET A 107 16.55 8.44 -6.04
CA MET A 107 17.02 9.81 -6.29
C MET A 107 17.39 10.58 -5.01
N ARG A 108 16.83 10.21 -3.85
CA ARG A 108 17.18 10.82 -2.55
C ARG A 108 18.33 10.11 -1.83
N GLY A 109 18.94 9.09 -2.43
CA GLY A 109 19.99 8.30 -1.79
C GLY A 109 19.50 7.38 -0.67
N ARG A 110 18.18 7.16 -0.55
CA ARG A 110 17.57 6.30 0.48
C ARG A 110 17.45 4.86 0.01
N LEU A 111 18.59 4.30 -0.42
CA LEU A 111 18.70 2.90 -0.86
C LEU A 111 18.53 1.92 0.31
N ASP A 112 18.86 2.36 1.53
CA ASP A 112 18.65 1.64 2.79
C ASP A 112 17.20 1.18 2.97
N LEU A 113 16.25 2.09 2.73
CA LEU A 113 14.82 1.80 2.86
C LEU A 113 14.32 0.88 1.75
N LEU A 114 14.85 1.01 0.54
CA LEU A 114 14.48 0.12 -0.56
C LEU A 114 14.95 -1.30 -0.27
N TRP A 115 16.17 -1.46 0.24
CA TRP A 115 16.69 -2.76 0.64
C TRP A 115 15.85 -3.37 1.76
N HIS A 116 15.56 -2.62 2.83
CA HIS A 116 14.75 -3.09 3.97
C HIS A 116 13.34 -3.58 3.60
N TYR A 117 12.75 -3.02 2.53
CA TYR A 117 11.40 -3.39 2.10
C TYR A 117 11.35 -4.41 0.95
N LEU A 118 12.43 -4.58 0.19
CA LEU A 118 12.50 -5.51 -0.94
C LEU A 118 13.22 -6.83 -0.61
N PHE A 119 14.09 -6.85 0.41
CA PHE A 119 14.84 -8.02 0.91
C PHE A 119 14.50 -8.30 2.36
#